data_AF-A0A956DSH9-F1
#
_entry.id   AF-A0A956DSH9-F1
#
_cell.length_a   1.000
_cell.length_b   1.000
_cell.length_c   1.000
_cell.angle_alpha   90.00
_cell.angle_beta   90.00
_cell.angle_gamma   90.00
#
_symmetry.space_group_name_H-M   'P 1'
#
loop_
_entity.id
_entity.type
_entity.pdbx_description
1 polymer ?
#
loop_
_entity_poly.entity_id
_entity_poly.type
_entity_poly.pdbx_seq_one_letter_code
_entity_poly.pdbx_strand_id
1 'polypeptide(L)'
;LLFVGTEFGAHVSVDRGAHWHELGAGLPTVAVHDLAIHDREQDLVAATHGTAFWVLDIAPLRELRSENFGAGGAHLFRPERATLWNMRSRELQGHRDWAAANPAYGAAIHLWLAEAPKGRTQVTIHDISGEEVASLPVASRAGFQVLNWDCRVGTGRRRSSATPGSYSVRYRHGENTLVQPLRVRPDPGTEGSHALSPAPYAGTYPATFPEASADAEGDQTPDRDQDGGTDR
;
A
#
# COMPACT_ATOMS: atom_id res chain seq x y z
N LEU A 1 11.66 3.47 -20.31
CA LEU A 1 11.98 4.49 -19.29
C LEU A 1 13.46 4.77 -19.39
N LEU A 2 13.82 6.06 -19.44
CA LEU A 2 15.19 6.52 -19.36
C LEU A 2 15.28 7.54 -18.24
N PHE A 3 16.44 7.61 -17.59
CA PHE A 3 16.74 8.57 -16.53
C PHE A 3 18.05 9.27 -16.85
N VAL A 4 18.15 10.54 -16.47
CA VAL A 4 19.38 11.32 -16.60
C VAL A 4 19.59 12.19 -15.38
N GLY A 5 20.80 12.17 -14.84
CA GLY A 5 21.26 13.05 -13.77
C GLY A 5 21.84 14.33 -14.36
N THR A 6 21.57 15.45 -13.71
CA THR A 6 22.08 16.78 -14.10
C THR A 6 22.62 17.48 -12.85
N GLU A 7 23.23 18.66 -13.04
CA GLU A 7 23.68 19.50 -11.92
C GLU A 7 22.52 20.05 -11.06
N PHE A 8 21.29 20.00 -11.56
CA PHE A 8 20.10 20.53 -10.89
C PHE A 8 19.08 19.44 -10.47
N GLY A 9 19.42 18.16 -10.61
CA GLY A 9 18.55 17.04 -10.22
C GLY A 9 18.46 15.96 -11.29
N ALA A 10 17.47 15.08 -11.15
CA ALA A 10 17.22 13.97 -12.07
C ALA A 10 16.00 14.22 -12.97
N HIS A 11 16.06 13.74 -14.21
CA HIS A 11 14.97 13.79 -15.17
C HIS A 11 14.63 12.38 -15.66
N VAL A 12 13.39 12.21 -16.11
CA VAL A 12 12.86 10.95 -16.64
C VAL A 12 12.28 11.18 -18.03
N SER A 13 12.35 10.15 -18.87
CA SER A 13 11.70 10.08 -20.17
C SER A 13 10.98 8.74 -20.36
N VAL A 14 9.76 8.79 -20.90
CA VAL A 14 8.94 7.60 -21.20
C VAL A 14 8.93 7.26 -22.70
N ASP A 15 9.48 8.13 -23.55
CA ASP A 15 9.38 8.08 -25.01
C ASP A 15 10.74 7.95 -25.70
N ARG A 16 11.66 7.23 -25.06
CA ARG A 16 13.02 6.97 -25.54
C ARG A 16 13.87 8.25 -25.71
N GLY A 17 13.62 9.27 -24.88
CA GLY A 17 14.44 10.48 -24.82
C GLY A 17 13.98 11.59 -25.75
N ALA A 18 12.78 11.49 -26.34
CA ALA A 18 12.22 12.56 -27.15
C ALA A 18 11.75 13.74 -26.29
N HIS A 19 11.17 13.44 -25.12
CA HIS A 19 10.81 14.44 -24.11
C HIS A 19 11.38 14.07 -22.75
N TRP A 20 11.74 15.08 -21.97
CA TRP A 20 12.32 14.96 -20.64
C TRP A 20 11.56 15.83 -19.66
N HIS A 21 11.20 15.25 -18.51
CA HIS A 21 10.56 15.96 -17.41
C HIS A 21 11.37 15.74 -16.15
N GLU A 22 11.36 16.74 -15.26
CA GLU A 22 11.94 16.59 -13.93
C GLU A 22 11.31 15.39 -13.21
N LEU A 23 12.14 14.54 -12.61
CA LEU A 23 11.68 13.34 -11.90
C LEU A 23 10.81 13.74 -10.69
N GLY A 24 11.21 14.78 -9.96
CA GLY A 24 10.52 15.23 -8.76
C GLY A 24 10.70 14.28 -7.56
N ALA A 25 9.58 13.86 -6.96
CA ALA A 25 9.51 12.95 -5.82
C ALA A 25 10.18 13.44 -4.52
N GLY A 26 10.43 14.75 -4.40
CA GLY A 26 11.13 15.32 -3.24
C GLY A 26 12.65 15.24 -3.32
N LEU A 27 13.20 14.85 -4.48
CA LEU A 27 14.61 15.03 -4.77
C LEU A 27 14.95 16.54 -4.71
N PRO A 28 15.91 16.97 -3.89
CA PRO A 28 16.33 18.37 -3.85
C PRO A 28 16.98 18.81 -5.17
N THR A 29 17.04 20.12 -5.41
CA THR A 29 17.82 20.69 -6.52
C THR A 29 19.32 20.59 -6.22
N VAL A 30 19.90 19.42 -6.48
CA VAL A 30 21.31 19.10 -6.26
C VAL A 30 21.87 18.32 -7.43
N ALA A 31 23.19 18.39 -7.61
CA ALA A 31 23.87 17.65 -8.65
C ALA A 31 23.77 16.13 -8.41
N VAL A 32 23.35 15.42 -9.46
CA VAL A 32 23.30 13.96 -9.50
C VAL A 32 24.45 13.47 -10.36
N HIS A 33 25.41 12.80 -9.74
CA HIS A 33 26.63 12.34 -10.41
C HIS A 33 26.49 10.96 -11.04
N ASP A 34 25.69 10.10 -10.42
CA ASP A 34 25.48 8.73 -10.88
C ASP A 34 24.05 8.26 -10.58
N LEU A 35 23.56 7.34 -11.42
CA LEU A 35 22.23 6.74 -11.33
C LEU A 35 22.34 5.23 -11.57
N ALA A 36 21.83 4.44 -10.63
CA ALA A 36 21.72 3.00 -10.77
C ALA A 36 20.27 2.56 -10.64
N ILE A 37 19.85 1.60 -11.47
CA ILE A 37 18.53 0.99 -11.39
C ILE A 37 18.69 -0.41 -10.81
N HIS A 38 17.93 -0.70 -9.75
CA HIS A 38 17.83 -2.04 -9.20
C HIS A 38 16.60 -2.73 -9.79
N ASP A 39 16.78 -3.56 -10.82
CA ASP A 39 15.67 -4.07 -11.63
C ASP A 39 14.64 -4.93 -10.87
N ARG A 40 15.08 -5.71 -9.89
CA ARG A 40 14.22 -6.62 -9.13
C ARG A 40 13.30 -5.87 -8.17
N GLU A 41 13.83 -4.88 -7.46
CA GLU A 41 13.16 -4.04 -6.48
C GLU A 41 12.47 -2.86 -7.15
N GLN A 42 12.84 -2.58 -8.40
CA GLN A 42 12.35 -1.46 -9.20
C GLN A 42 12.68 -0.12 -8.55
N ASP A 43 13.87 -0.03 -7.95
CA ASP A 43 14.35 1.19 -7.31
C ASP A 43 15.34 1.94 -8.22
N LEU A 44 15.26 3.27 -8.18
CA LEU A 44 16.27 4.17 -8.72
C LEU A 44 17.11 4.72 -7.57
N VAL A 45 18.41 4.48 -7.63
CA VAL A 45 19.40 4.99 -6.68
C VAL A 45 20.18 6.11 -7.36
N ALA A 46 20.15 7.30 -6.75
CA ALA A 46 20.87 8.48 -7.20
C ALA A 46 21.99 8.85 -6.23
N ALA A 47 23.21 9.00 -6.75
CA ALA A 47 24.34 9.52 -6.00
C ALA A 47 24.33 11.06 -6.09
N THR A 48 23.94 11.71 -4.98
CA THR A 48 23.79 13.16 -4.90
C THR A 48 25.03 13.83 -4.32
N HIS A 49 25.33 15.05 -4.76
CA HIS A 49 26.41 15.84 -4.18
C HIS A 49 26.04 16.32 -2.77
N GLY A 50 26.75 15.85 -1.75
CA GLY A 50 26.62 16.32 -0.36
C GLY A 50 25.40 15.80 0.42
N THR A 51 24.56 14.94 -0.17
CA THR A 51 23.37 14.36 0.49
C THR A 51 23.33 12.83 0.49
N ALA A 52 24.48 12.19 0.24
CA ALA A 52 24.63 10.74 0.11
C ALA A 52 23.73 10.15 -1.00
N PHE A 53 23.20 8.95 -0.80
CA PHE A 53 22.34 8.27 -1.75
C PHE A 53 20.87 8.65 -1.54
N TRP A 54 20.16 8.86 -2.64
CA TRP A 54 18.72 9.03 -2.67
C TRP A 54 18.09 7.86 -3.41
N VAL A 55 17.02 7.28 -2.86
CA VAL A 55 16.37 6.08 -3.40
C VAL A 55 14.89 6.36 -3.63
N LEU A 56 14.39 5.96 -4.80
CA LEU A 56 12.99 6.07 -5.17
C LEU A 56 12.51 4.80 -5.83
N ASP A 57 11.35 4.31 -5.38
CA ASP A 57 10.59 3.29 -6.08
C ASP A 57 10.04 3.85 -7.41
N ILE A 58 10.49 3.26 -8.52
CA ILE A 58 10.09 3.61 -9.89
C ILE A 58 9.10 2.61 -10.49
N ALA A 59 8.62 1.62 -9.73
CA ALA A 59 7.59 0.69 -10.18
C ALA A 59 6.34 1.42 -10.75
N PRO A 60 5.79 2.46 -10.08
CA PRO A 60 4.61 3.15 -10.58
C PRO A 60 4.86 3.80 -11.94
N LEU A 61 6.06 4.37 -12.17
CA LEU A 61 6.41 5.06 -13.42
C LEU A 61 6.31 4.16 -14.66
N ARG A 62 6.32 2.83 -14.50
CA ARG A 62 6.12 1.89 -15.60
C ARG A 62 4.68 1.87 -16.13
N GLU A 63 3.71 2.35 -15.37
CA GLU A 63 2.32 2.55 -15.83
C GLU A 63 2.19 3.77 -16.73
N LEU A 64 3.11 4.74 -16.66
CA LEU A 64 3.07 5.92 -17.52
C LEU A 64 3.16 5.54 -18.99
N ARG A 65 2.41 6.29 -19.78
CA ARG A 65 2.38 6.21 -21.23
C ARG A 65 2.59 7.60 -21.80
N SER A 66 3.05 7.66 -23.04
CA SER A 66 3.38 8.92 -23.71
C SER A 66 2.20 9.88 -23.79
N GLU A 67 0.95 9.40 -23.80
CA GLU A 67 -0.24 10.28 -23.85
C GLU A 67 -0.39 11.13 -22.59
N ASN A 68 -0.01 10.60 -21.42
CA ASN A 68 -0.12 11.29 -20.13
C ASN A 68 1.13 12.10 -19.76
N PHE A 69 2.16 12.03 -20.60
CA PHE A 69 3.46 12.65 -20.36
C PHE A 69 3.58 14.05 -20.98
N GLY A 70 2.74 14.36 -21.97
CA GLY A 70 2.72 15.66 -22.64
C GLY A 70 2.24 16.82 -21.75
N ALA A 71 2.35 18.04 -22.28
CA ALA A 71 1.92 19.28 -21.63
C ALA A 71 0.48 19.20 -21.10
N GLY A 72 0.27 19.57 -19.84
CA GLY A 72 -1.02 19.46 -19.14
C GLY A 72 -1.44 18.04 -18.74
N GLY A 73 -0.61 17.03 -19.03
CA GLY A 73 -0.83 15.63 -18.64
C GLY A 73 -0.76 15.43 -17.13
N ALA A 74 -1.71 14.66 -16.60
CA ALA A 74 -1.71 14.18 -15.22
C ALA A 74 -2.03 12.69 -15.20
N HIS A 75 -1.37 11.94 -14.33
CA HIS A 75 -1.63 10.52 -14.17
C HIS A 75 -1.67 10.12 -12.69
N LEU A 76 -2.82 9.61 -12.27
CA LEU A 76 -2.97 8.97 -10.97
C LEU A 76 -2.70 7.48 -11.13
N PHE A 77 -1.59 7.03 -10.55
CA PHE A 77 -1.16 5.64 -10.61
C PHE A 77 -2.05 4.75 -9.77
N ARG A 78 -2.07 3.46 -10.10
CA ARG A 78 -2.74 2.49 -9.25
C ARG A 78 -2.03 2.40 -7.90
N PRO A 79 -2.69 2.74 -6.78
CA PRO A 79 -2.09 2.62 -5.46
C PRO A 79 -1.80 1.15 -5.14
N GLU A 80 -0.70 0.92 -4.43
CA GLU A 80 -0.43 -0.39 -3.88
C GLU A 80 -1.45 -0.75 -2.80
N ARG A 81 -1.52 -2.05 -2.48
CA ARG A 81 -2.37 -2.52 -1.39
C ARG A 81 -1.81 -2.01 -0.06
N ALA A 82 -2.63 -1.29 0.70
CA ALA A 82 -2.26 -0.83 2.03
C ALA A 82 -2.63 -1.89 3.07
N THR A 83 -1.77 -2.09 4.06
CA THR A 83 -2.02 -2.97 5.21
C THR A 83 -2.10 -2.14 6.47
N LEU A 84 -3.16 -2.32 7.24
CA LEU A 84 -3.34 -1.68 8.53
C LEU A 84 -2.50 -2.38 9.60
N TRP A 85 -1.18 -2.25 9.50
CA TRP A 85 -0.25 -2.86 10.45
C TRP A 85 -0.55 -2.39 11.88
N ASN A 86 -0.71 -3.34 12.79
CA ASN A 86 -0.83 -3.04 14.20
C ASN A 86 0.56 -2.69 14.72
N MET A 87 0.92 -1.40 14.66
CA MET A 87 2.16 -0.88 15.21
C MET A 87 2.15 -1.00 16.74
N ARG A 88 2.55 -2.17 17.24
CA ARG A 88 2.81 -2.38 18.66
C ARG A 88 4.15 -1.72 18.99
N SER A 89 4.12 -0.77 19.92
CA SER A 89 5.35 -0.24 20.51
C SER A 89 6.07 -1.38 21.22
N ARG A 90 7.32 -1.65 20.84
CA ARG A 90 8.23 -2.40 21.71
C ARG A 90 8.67 -1.44 22.80
N GLU A 91 8.12 -1.58 24.00
CA GLU A 91 8.48 -0.76 25.15
C GLU A 91 10.00 -0.75 25.39
N LEU A 92 10.53 0.41 25.82
CA LEU A 92 11.82 0.60 26.47
C LEU A 92 13.04 -0.04 25.77
N GLN A 93 13.26 0.26 24.50
CA GLN A 93 14.57 0.05 23.88
C GLN A 93 15.44 1.29 24.16
N GLY A 94 16.53 1.10 24.92
CA GLY A 94 17.46 2.18 25.25
C GLY A 94 18.13 2.78 24.00
N HIS A 95 18.68 4.00 24.13
CA HIS A 95 19.24 4.78 23.02
C HIS A 95 20.54 4.26 22.38
N ARG A 96 20.89 2.97 22.56
CA ARG A 96 22.17 2.42 22.06
C ARG A 96 22.10 1.96 20.60
N ASP A 97 20.90 1.79 20.06
CA ASP A 97 20.70 1.28 18.71
C ASP A 97 20.24 2.40 17.77
N TRP A 98 21.04 2.68 16.74
CA TRP A 98 20.59 3.49 15.61
C TRP A 98 19.77 2.59 14.69
N ALA A 99 18.48 2.87 14.56
CA ALA A 99 17.64 2.32 13.51
C ALA A 99 17.29 3.41 12.49
N ALA A 100 17.31 3.08 11.20
CA ALA A 100 16.78 3.97 10.18
C ALA A 100 15.27 4.16 10.40
N ALA A 101 14.73 5.32 10.00
CA ALA A 101 13.30 5.56 10.05
C ALA A 101 12.58 4.54 9.15
N ASN A 102 11.54 3.90 9.68
CA ASN A 102 10.67 3.06 8.86
C ASN A 102 9.94 3.91 7.81
N PRO A 103 9.57 3.31 6.66
CA PRO A 103 8.67 3.95 5.71
C PRO A 103 7.41 4.48 6.41
N ALA A 104 6.84 5.55 5.84
CA ALA A 104 5.62 6.12 6.37
C ALA A 104 4.51 5.06 6.45
N TYR A 105 3.81 5.01 7.58
CA TYR A 105 2.70 4.09 7.76
C TYR A 105 1.54 4.47 6.84
N GLY A 106 0.93 3.45 6.21
CA GLY A 106 -0.34 3.58 5.50
C GLY A 106 -0.21 3.28 4.00
N ALA A 107 -0.87 4.08 3.18
CA ALA A 107 -0.95 3.90 1.73
C ALA A 107 -0.13 4.96 0.98
N ALA A 108 0.87 4.52 0.22
CA ALA A 108 1.57 5.36 -0.73
C ALA A 108 0.71 5.57 -1.98
N ILE A 109 0.45 6.84 -2.30
CA ILE A 109 -0.31 7.28 -3.46
C ILE A 109 0.65 8.04 -4.36
N HIS A 110 0.80 7.55 -5.58
CA HIS A 110 1.68 8.13 -6.57
C HIS A 110 0.87 8.99 -7.54
N LEU A 111 1.42 10.15 -7.89
CA LEU A 111 0.84 11.08 -8.85
C LEU A 111 1.92 11.63 -9.78
N TRP A 112 1.66 11.66 -11.07
CA TRP A 112 2.49 12.33 -12.06
C TRP A 112 1.79 13.59 -12.55
N LEU A 113 2.50 14.72 -12.55
CA LEU A 113 2.06 15.96 -13.16
C LEU A 113 3.13 16.42 -14.16
N ALA A 114 2.78 16.49 -15.45
CA ALA A 114 3.72 16.94 -16.48
C ALA A 114 4.14 18.40 -16.28
N GLU A 115 3.26 19.22 -15.69
CA GLU A 115 3.47 20.63 -15.39
C GLU A 115 2.99 20.99 -13.99
N ALA A 116 3.49 22.10 -13.46
CA ALA A 116 3.00 22.66 -12.20
C ALA A 116 1.53 23.08 -12.35
N PRO A 117 0.60 22.52 -11.57
CA PRO A 117 -0.81 22.80 -11.74
C PRO A 117 -1.12 24.24 -11.38
N LYS A 118 -1.87 24.92 -12.24
CA LYS A 118 -2.45 26.24 -11.94
C LYS A 118 -3.76 26.02 -11.18
N GLY A 119 -3.87 26.57 -9.97
CA GLY A 119 -5.05 26.45 -9.11
C GLY A 119 -4.93 25.43 -7.99
N ARG A 120 -6.04 25.15 -7.30
CA ARG A 120 -6.07 24.19 -6.18
C ARG A 120 -6.20 22.77 -6.73
N THR A 121 -5.26 21.92 -6.35
CA THR A 121 -5.30 20.48 -6.59
C THR A 121 -5.43 19.76 -5.25
N GLN A 122 -6.20 18.68 -5.24
CA GLN A 122 -6.30 17.82 -4.07
C GLN A 122 -6.40 16.37 -4.49
N VAL A 123 -5.84 15.49 -3.66
CA VAL A 123 -6.12 14.06 -3.73
C VAL A 123 -7.04 13.73 -2.56
N THR A 124 -8.21 13.19 -2.85
CA THR A 124 -9.17 12.72 -1.84
C THR A 124 -9.31 11.23 -1.88
N ILE A 125 -9.66 10.67 -0.73
CA ILE A 125 -9.90 9.25 -0.54
C ILE A 125 -11.36 9.11 -0.16
N HIS A 126 -12.05 8.20 -0.83
CA HIS A 126 -13.47 7.95 -0.64
C HIS A 126 -13.72 6.49 -0.31
N ASP A 127 -14.71 6.25 0.55
CA ASP A 127 -15.20 4.90 0.87
C ASP A 127 -16.09 4.33 -0.25
N ILE A 128 -16.50 3.07 -0.14
CA ILE A 128 -17.46 2.41 -1.05
C ILE A 128 -18.80 3.15 -1.15
N SER A 129 -19.19 3.89 -0.12
CA SER A 129 -20.38 4.75 -0.10
C SER A 129 -20.21 6.04 -0.92
N GLY A 130 -18.97 6.38 -1.28
CA GLY A 130 -18.60 7.63 -1.95
C GLY A 130 -18.30 8.79 -1.01
N GLU A 131 -18.42 8.61 0.30
CA GLU A 131 -18.06 9.62 1.31
C GLU A 131 -16.56 9.91 1.30
N GLU A 132 -16.18 11.18 1.39
CA GLU A 132 -14.78 11.59 1.53
C GLU A 132 -14.27 11.30 2.94
N VAL A 133 -13.28 10.41 3.05
CA VAL A 133 -12.70 9.98 4.33
C VAL A 133 -11.42 10.73 4.68
N ALA A 134 -10.67 11.18 3.67
CA ALA A 134 -9.43 11.91 3.85
C ALA A 134 -9.11 12.78 2.63
N SER A 135 -8.39 13.88 2.88
CA SER A 135 -7.81 14.74 1.84
C SER A 135 -6.31 14.88 2.07
N LEU A 136 -5.55 14.75 1.00
CA LEU A 136 -4.09 14.88 0.97
C LEU A 136 -3.70 16.13 0.17
N PRO A 137 -2.81 16.97 0.72
CA PRO A 137 -2.29 18.11 -0.02
C PRO A 137 -1.41 17.64 -1.18
N VAL A 138 -1.59 18.24 -2.35
CA VAL A 138 -0.73 18.04 -3.52
C VAL A 138 0.18 19.24 -3.66
N ALA A 139 1.47 19.03 -3.89
CA ALA A 139 2.39 20.14 -4.10
C ALA A 139 2.16 20.76 -5.48
N SER A 140 2.21 22.10 -5.57
CA SER A 140 2.08 22.83 -6.83
C SER A 140 3.37 22.81 -7.65
N ARG A 141 3.90 21.61 -7.93
CA ARG A 141 5.12 21.38 -8.71
C ARG A 141 4.91 20.27 -9.74
N ALA A 142 5.69 20.32 -10.81
CA ALA A 142 5.73 19.26 -11.80
C ALA A 142 6.50 18.03 -11.28
N GLY A 143 6.43 16.96 -12.06
CA GLY A 143 7.12 15.70 -11.83
C GLY A 143 6.31 14.72 -10.98
N PHE A 144 7.00 13.66 -10.56
CA PHE A 144 6.44 12.62 -9.71
C PHE A 144 6.20 13.16 -8.30
N GLN A 145 5.11 12.74 -7.68
CA GLN A 145 4.76 13.08 -6.31
C GLN A 145 4.33 11.81 -5.58
N VAL A 146 4.89 11.64 -4.38
CA VAL A 146 4.53 10.57 -3.45
C VAL A 146 3.75 11.21 -2.31
N LEU A 147 2.50 10.79 -2.15
CA LEU A 147 1.59 11.24 -1.11
C LEU A 147 1.32 10.06 -0.18
N ASN A 148 1.42 10.25 1.13
CA ASN A 148 1.15 9.19 2.09
C ASN A 148 -0.17 9.44 2.81
N TRP A 149 -1.09 8.48 2.69
CA TRP A 149 -2.26 8.43 3.57
C TRP A 149 -1.96 7.57 4.78
N ASP A 150 -2.07 8.13 5.99
CA ASP A 150 -1.85 7.42 7.26
C ASP A 150 -2.96 6.41 7.62
N CYS A 151 -3.83 6.07 6.65
CA CYS A 151 -5.02 5.24 6.82
C CYS A 151 -5.93 5.72 7.96
N ARG A 152 -5.94 7.03 8.24
CA ARG A 152 -6.88 7.65 9.18
C ARG A 152 -8.02 8.33 8.44
N VAL A 153 -9.20 8.19 9.02
CA VAL A 153 -10.46 8.76 8.52
C VAL A 153 -10.86 9.90 9.44
N GLY A 154 -11.34 11.00 8.84
CA GLY A 154 -11.80 12.19 9.55
C GLY A 154 -10.74 13.28 9.74
N THR A 155 -11.19 14.41 10.28
CA THR A 155 -10.39 15.64 10.41
C THR A 155 -10.12 16.01 11.86
N GLY A 156 -8.93 16.57 12.12
CA GLY A 156 -8.56 17.09 13.44
C GLY A 156 -8.49 15.99 14.51
N ARG A 157 -9.07 16.26 15.69
CA ARG A 157 -9.02 15.34 16.85
C ARG A 157 -9.97 14.13 16.72
N ARG A 158 -10.91 14.14 15.78
CA ARG A 158 -11.83 13.02 15.53
C ARG A 158 -11.32 12.16 14.38
N ARG A 159 -10.08 11.68 14.52
CA ARG A 159 -9.50 10.73 13.57
C ARG A 159 -9.63 9.31 14.11
N SER A 160 -10.22 8.43 13.30
CA SER A 160 -10.27 6.99 13.55
C SER A 160 -9.42 6.26 12.53
N SER A 161 -9.06 5.00 12.81
CA SER A 161 -8.46 4.13 11.80
C SER A 161 -9.46 3.80 10.71
N ALA A 162 -9.00 3.73 9.47
CA ALA A 162 -9.79 3.17 8.37
C ALA A 162 -10.16 1.72 8.66
N THR A 163 -11.31 1.30 8.17
CA THR A 163 -11.73 -0.10 8.22
C THR A 163 -11.09 -0.86 7.06
N PRO A 164 -10.69 -2.13 7.24
CA PRO A 164 -10.30 -2.97 6.10
C PRO A 164 -11.42 -3.00 5.04
N GLY A 165 -11.07 -2.80 3.78
CA GLY A 165 -12.08 -2.61 2.75
C GLY A 165 -11.54 -2.07 1.42
N SER A 166 -12.47 -1.67 0.56
CA SER A 166 -12.15 -1.04 -0.73
C SER A 166 -12.40 0.46 -0.62
N TYR A 167 -11.46 1.24 -1.10
CA TYR A 167 -11.52 2.70 -1.16
C TYR A 167 -11.26 3.15 -2.60
N SER A 168 -11.55 4.41 -2.90
CA SER A 168 -11.16 5.04 -4.16
C SER A 168 -10.34 6.30 -3.89
N VAL A 169 -9.20 6.41 -4.56
CA VAL A 169 -8.36 7.60 -4.58
C VAL A 169 -8.79 8.44 -5.77
N ARG A 170 -9.04 9.73 -5.54
CA ARG A 170 -9.47 10.67 -6.56
C ARG A 170 -8.54 11.85 -6.60
N TYR A 171 -7.99 12.14 -7.77
CA TYR A 171 -7.27 13.37 -8.03
C TYR A 171 -8.19 14.32 -8.78
N ARG A 172 -8.32 15.56 -8.28
CA ARG A 172 -9.14 16.60 -8.92
C ARG A 172 -8.29 17.82 -9.29
N HIS A 173 -8.39 18.23 -10.54
CA HIS A 173 -7.82 19.46 -11.08
C HIS A 173 -8.80 20.12 -12.05
N GLY A 174 -9.45 21.20 -11.62
CA GLY A 174 -10.55 21.80 -12.38
C GLY A 174 -11.70 20.81 -12.59
N GLU A 175 -12.05 20.57 -13.85
CA GLU A 175 -13.08 19.59 -14.25
C GLU A 175 -12.53 18.16 -14.39
N ASN A 176 -11.22 18.01 -14.49
CA ASN A 176 -10.58 16.71 -14.66
C ASN A 176 -10.52 15.97 -13.33
N THR A 177 -11.11 14.77 -13.31
CA THR A 177 -11.06 13.87 -12.16
C THR A 177 -10.49 12.52 -12.59
N LEU A 178 -9.39 12.11 -11.97
CA LEU A 178 -8.81 10.78 -12.13
C LEU A 178 -9.17 9.95 -10.91
N VAL A 179 -9.54 8.69 -11.12
CA VAL A 179 -9.99 7.79 -10.04
C VAL A 179 -9.24 6.48 -10.12
N GLN A 180 -8.73 6.00 -8.98
CA GLN A 180 -8.09 4.70 -8.87
C GLN A 180 -8.61 3.92 -7.64
N PRO A 181 -8.78 2.59 -7.75
CA PRO A 181 -9.18 1.78 -6.61
C PRO A 181 -7.99 1.54 -5.67
N LEU A 182 -8.24 1.61 -4.36
CA LEU A 182 -7.31 1.28 -3.30
C LEU A 182 -7.90 0.16 -2.45
N ARG A 183 -7.10 -0.86 -2.10
CA ARG A 183 -7.52 -1.92 -1.18
C ARG A 183 -6.74 -1.81 0.12
N VAL A 184 -7.47 -1.77 1.22
CA VAL A 184 -6.93 -1.73 2.58
C VAL A 184 -7.19 -3.08 3.24
N ARG A 185 -6.13 -3.73 3.70
CA ARG A 185 -6.19 -5.05 4.38
C ARG A 185 -5.96 -4.91 5.88
N PRO A 186 -6.54 -5.82 6.69
CA PRO A 186 -6.16 -5.90 8.10
C PRO A 186 -4.71 -6.38 8.22
N ASP A 187 -4.11 -6.17 9.40
CA ASP A 187 -2.86 -6.84 9.76
C ASP A 187 -3.07 -8.36 9.74
N PRO A 188 -2.27 -9.15 9.00
CA PRO A 188 -2.33 -10.62 9.03
C PRO A 188 -2.26 -11.20 10.45
N GLY A 189 -1.57 -10.53 11.38
CA GLY A 189 -1.49 -10.93 12.79
C GLY A 189 -2.80 -10.77 13.57
N THR A 190 -3.81 -10.11 13.00
CA THR A 190 -5.14 -9.91 13.63
C THR A 190 -6.24 -10.78 13.01
N GLU A 191 -5.99 -11.45 11.87
CA GLU A 191 -6.98 -12.33 11.23
C GLU A 191 -7.34 -13.55 12.11
N GLY A 192 -6.49 -13.95 13.06
CA GLY A 192 -6.76 -15.02 14.02
C GLY A 192 -7.61 -14.62 15.25
N SER A 193 -7.76 -13.32 15.56
CA SER A 193 -8.49 -12.88 16.76
C SER A 193 -9.96 -12.51 16.52
N HIS A 194 -10.41 -12.45 15.26
CA HIS A 194 -11.78 -12.07 14.93
C HIS A 194 -12.76 -13.25 14.78
N ALA A 195 -12.29 -14.50 14.94
CA ALA A 195 -13.12 -15.70 14.79
C ALA A 195 -13.94 -16.08 16.05
N LEU A 196 -13.82 -15.35 17.17
CA LEU A 196 -14.62 -15.63 18.38
C LEU A 196 -15.00 -14.33 19.09
N SER A 197 -15.94 -13.57 18.51
CA SER A 197 -16.76 -12.67 19.31
C SER A 197 -18.19 -13.21 19.28
N PRO A 198 -18.60 -14.08 20.23
CA PRO A 198 -20.01 -14.42 20.36
C PRO A 198 -20.79 -13.14 20.72
N ALA A 199 -21.96 -13.00 20.11
CA ALA A 199 -22.91 -11.90 20.27
C ALA A 199 -23.17 -11.56 21.76
N PRO A 200 -23.58 -10.31 22.08
CA PRO A 200 -23.87 -9.93 23.45
C PRO A 200 -24.95 -10.83 24.05
N TYR A 201 -24.60 -11.41 25.20
CA TYR A 201 -25.40 -12.32 26.00
C TYR A 201 -26.75 -11.68 26.33
N ALA A 202 -27.83 -12.22 25.76
CA ALA A 202 -29.19 -11.91 26.16
C ALA A 202 -29.85 -13.18 26.71
N GLY A 203 -30.08 -13.20 28.03
CA GLY A 203 -31.15 -13.97 28.65
C GLY A 203 -30.85 -15.42 29.09
N THR A 204 -30.72 -15.58 30.41
CA THR A 204 -31.40 -16.60 31.22
C THR A 204 -31.15 -18.10 30.93
N TYR A 205 -30.35 -18.75 31.77
CA TYR A 205 -30.47 -20.20 32.08
C TYR A 205 -31.64 -20.41 33.07
N PRO A 206 -32.38 -21.56 33.08
CA PRO A 206 -31.86 -22.94 33.23
C PRO A 206 -32.57 -23.97 32.28
N ALA A 207 -32.15 -25.22 32.12
CA ALA A 207 -31.94 -26.25 33.14
C ALA A 207 -31.13 -27.46 32.64
N THR A 208 -30.39 -28.02 33.60
CA THR A 208 -29.92 -29.40 33.81
C THR A 208 -30.32 -30.50 32.80
N PHE A 209 -29.33 -31.27 32.36
CA PHE A 209 -29.48 -32.67 31.94
C PHE A 209 -28.59 -33.57 32.83
N PRO A 210 -29.05 -34.78 33.19
CA PRO A 210 -28.35 -35.68 34.11
C PRO A 210 -27.25 -36.50 33.40
N GLU A 211 -26.21 -36.82 34.16
CA GLU A 211 -25.21 -37.85 33.85
C GLU A 211 -25.86 -39.23 33.71
N ALA A 212 -25.37 -40.00 32.73
CA ALA A 212 -25.42 -41.46 32.79
C ALA A 212 -24.09 -42.00 32.25
N SER A 213 -23.51 -42.85 33.09
CA SER A 213 -22.18 -43.41 33.05
C SER A 213 -22.12 -44.76 32.33
N ALA A 214 -20.90 -45.07 31.88
CA ALA A 214 -20.22 -46.37 32.01
C ALA A 214 -20.38 -47.46 30.92
N ASP A 215 -19.18 -47.97 30.57
CA ASP A 215 -18.79 -49.37 30.36
C ASP A 215 -18.58 -49.96 28.94
N ALA A 216 -17.28 -50.14 28.67
CA ALA A 216 -16.59 -51.42 28.43
C ALA A 216 -16.61 -52.11 27.05
N GLU A 217 -15.39 -52.15 26.47
CA GLU A 217 -14.62 -53.35 26.06
C GLU A 217 -15.16 -54.31 24.99
N GLY A 218 -14.31 -54.65 24.00
CA GLY A 218 -14.60 -55.72 23.04
C GLY A 218 -13.69 -55.77 21.82
N ASP A 219 -12.54 -56.40 21.98
CA ASP A 219 -11.58 -56.89 20.98
C ASP A 219 -12.23 -57.80 19.90
N GLN A 220 -11.69 -57.78 18.67
CA GLN A 220 -11.32 -58.95 17.83
C GLN A 220 -11.41 -58.71 16.32
N THR A 221 -10.23 -58.76 15.69
CA THR A 221 -9.99 -59.16 14.30
C THR A 221 -10.59 -60.56 14.00
N PRO A 222 -10.89 -60.86 12.73
CA PRO A 222 -10.22 -62.03 12.17
C PRO A 222 -9.73 -61.84 10.73
N ASP A 223 -8.63 -62.55 10.48
CA ASP A 223 -7.98 -62.88 9.22
C ASP A 223 -8.58 -64.20 8.68
N ARG A 224 -8.87 -64.29 7.37
CA ARG A 224 -8.63 -65.48 6.50
C ARG A 224 -9.22 -65.34 5.08
N ASP A 225 -8.31 -65.38 4.12
CA ASP A 225 -8.16 -66.36 3.01
C ASP A 225 -9.30 -66.75 2.05
N GLN A 226 -8.91 -66.65 0.76
CA GLN A 226 -9.08 -67.59 -0.37
C GLN A 226 -10.30 -67.53 -1.32
N ASP A 227 -9.95 -67.31 -2.61
CA ASP A 227 -10.39 -67.98 -3.87
C ASP A 227 -10.54 -66.91 -4.99
N GLY A 228 -10.08 -67.04 -6.23
CA GLY A 228 -9.51 -68.14 -7.00
C GLY A 228 -9.91 -67.98 -8.49
N GLY A 229 -8.95 -67.82 -9.41
CA GLY A 229 -9.06 -68.02 -10.88
C GLY A 229 -9.86 -66.98 -11.68
N THR A 230 -9.75 -66.81 -13.01
CA THR A 230 -8.90 -67.37 -14.08
C THR A 230 -9.19 -66.56 -15.38
N ASP A 231 -8.18 -66.46 -16.25
CA ASP A 231 -8.26 -66.47 -17.72
C ASP A 231 -8.85 -65.28 -18.51
N ARG A 232 -7.98 -64.40 -19.05
CA ARG A 232 -7.73 -64.16 -20.49
C ARG A 232 -6.81 -62.96 -20.73
#